data_AF-A0A7M3MAX3-F1
#
_entry.id   AF-A0A7M3MAX3-F1
#
_cell.length_a   1.000
_cell.length_b   1.000
_cell.length_c   1.000
_cell.angle_alpha   90.00
_cell.angle_beta   90.00
_cell.angle_gamma   90.00
#
_symmetry.space_group_name_H-M   'P 1'
#
loop_
_entity.id
_entity.type
_entity.pdbx_description
1 polymer ?
#
loop_
_entity_poly.entity_id
_entity_poly.type
_entity_poly.pdbx_seq_one_letter_code
_entity_poly.pdbx_strand_id
1 'polypeptide(L)'
;METPIMPTNKIGMSYYGKESQFQNPVGITSGIPSGSSLSSNRHAPWLSPPFDISAKFNKGEISYAALKEIYRQLVAIDLEQFRCTIDALFDRFGNGIVLLGCQKNPSKCHRSILAEFINEHTEHQAVEVSEQHQLIEVDYAQIIADNPL
;
A
#
# COMPACT_ATOMS: atom_id res chain seq x y z
N MET A 1 2.79 21.80 -11.43
CA MET A 1 1.80 21.18 -10.52
C MET A 1 2.48 21.08 -9.17
N GLU A 2 1.87 21.63 -8.13
CA GLU A 2 2.40 21.57 -6.78
C GLU A 2 2.11 20.18 -6.19
N THR A 3 3.12 19.54 -5.62
CA THR A 3 2.98 18.24 -4.96
C THR A 3 2.17 18.43 -3.67
N PRO A 4 1.17 17.60 -3.38
CA PRO A 4 0.39 17.73 -2.16
C PRO A 4 1.29 17.54 -0.95
N ILE A 5 1.16 18.45 0.03
CA ILE A 5 1.80 18.29 1.33
C ILE A 5 0.95 17.30 2.12
N MET A 6 1.51 16.12 2.37
CA MET A 6 0.89 15.11 3.22
C MET A 6 0.99 15.54 4.70
N PRO A 7 -0.10 15.41 5.49
CA PRO A 7 -0.07 15.63 6.93
C PRO A 7 0.93 14.70 7.64
N THR A 8 1.39 15.12 8.83
CA THR A 8 2.53 14.55 9.57
C THR A 8 2.35 13.12 10.09
N ASN A 9 1.19 12.51 9.89
CA ASN A 9 0.89 11.13 10.27
C ASN A 9 0.23 10.34 9.13
N LYS A 10 0.21 10.88 7.91
CA LYS A 10 -0.44 10.22 6.78
C LYS A 10 0.56 9.48 5.90
N ILE A 11 0.21 8.27 5.50
CA ILE A 11 0.91 7.45 4.52
C ILE A 11 0.07 7.37 3.27
N GLY A 12 0.62 7.76 2.12
CA GLY A 12 -0.08 7.73 0.85
C GLY A 12 -0.14 6.31 0.29
N MET A 13 -1.23 5.97 -0.37
CA MET A 13 -1.43 4.72 -1.10
C MET A 13 -1.71 5.07 -2.55
N SER A 14 -0.98 4.46 -3.48
CA SER A 14 -1.24 4.67 -4.91
C SER A 14 -0.77 3.51 -5.77
N TYR A 15 -0.89 3.66 -7.08
CA TYR A 15 -0.44 2.68 -8.06
C TYR A 15 0.89 3.08 -8.71
N TYR A 16 1.71 2.08 -9.04
CA TYR A 16 3.07 2.26 -9.56
C TYR A 16 3.19 3.17 -10.78
N GLY A 17 2.18 3.23 -11.65
CA GLY A 17 2.20 4.08 -12.83
C GLY A 17 2.15 5.59 -12.54
N LYS A 18 2.07 6.01 -11.27
CA LYS A 18 2.20 7.41 -10.82
C LYS A 18 3.50 7.69 -10.08
N GLU A 19 4.46 6.77 -10.04
CA GLU A 19 5.71 6.90 -9.29
C GLU A 19 6.37 8.29 -9.41
N SER A 20 6.51 8.81 -10.64
CA SER A 20 7.17 10.10 -10.94
C SER A 20 6.44 11.33 -10.39
N GLN A 21 5.23 11.16 -9.88
CA GLN A 21 4.39 12.23 -9.32
C GLN A 21 4.62 12.43 -7.83
N PHE A 22 5.31 11.50 -7.17
CA PHE A 22 5.50 11.52 -5.72
C PHE A 22 6.93 11.89 -5.36
N GLN A 23 7.09 12.64 -4.28
CA GLN A 23 8.40 13.01 -3.76
C GLN A 23 9.08 11.80 -3.08
N ASN A 24 8.31 10.98 -2.36
CA ASN A 24 8.80 9.83 -1.61
C ASN A 24 8.05 8.53 -1.96
N PRO A 25 8.12 8.06 -3.21
CA PRO A 25 7.53 6.79 -3.59
C PRO A 25 8.31 5.62 -2.99
N VAL A 26 7.58 4.63 -2.48
CA VAL A 26 8.13 3.35 -2.00
C VAL A 26 7.31 2.20 -2.59
N GLY A 27 7.97 1.30 -3.29
CA GLY A 27 7.35 0.11 -3.86
C GLY A 27 7.02 -0.93 -2.80
N ILE A 28 5.81 -1.46 -2.79
CA ILE A 28 5.39 -2.53 -1.87
C ILE A 28 5.02 -3.83 -2.60
N THR A 29 5.61 -4.07 -3.77
CA THR A 29 5.33 -5.24 -4.61
C THR A 29 6.39 -6.32 -4.40
N SER A 30 6.08 -7.59 -4.70
CA SER A 30 7.07 -8.68 -4.54
C SER A 30 8.34 -8.49 -5.38
N GLY A 31 8.27 -7.71 -6.46
CA GLY A 31 9.40 -7.29 -7.27
C GLY A 31 9.15 -5.90 -7.87
N ILE A 32 10.22 -5.20 -8.23
CA ILE A 32 10.13 -3.88 -8.89
C ILE A 32 9.63 -4.09 -10.34
N PRO A 33 8.51 -3.47 -10.74
CA PRO A 33 8.01 -3.56 -12.11
C PRO A 33 9.03 -3.04 -13.13
N SER A 34 9.11 -3.68 -14.30
CA SER A 34 9.94 -3.21 -15.40
C SER A 34 9.55 -1.78 -15.81
N GLY A 35 10.56 -0.90 -15.97
CA GLY A 35 10.35 0.51 -16.30
C GLY A 35 10.11 1.43 -15.10
N SER A 36 10.06 0.90 -13.87
CA SER A 36 10.10 1.73 -12.67
C SER A 36 11.46 2.41 -12.51
N SER A 37 11.47 3.66 -12.05
CA SER A 37 12.70 4.39 -11.70
C SER A 37 13.11 4.20 -10.24
N LEU A 38 12.36 3.40 -9.46
CA LEU A 38 12.67 3.15 -8.06
C LEU A 38 13.99 2.39 -7.94
N SER A 39 14.89 2.98 -7.15
CA SER A 39 16.04 2.27 -6.65
C SER A 39 15.63 1.22 -5.63
N SER A 40 16.45 0.17 -5.48
CA SER A 40 16.22 -0.92 -4.50
C SER A 40 16.05 -0.45 -3.06
N ASN A 41 16.62 0.71 -2.71
CA ASN A 41 16.47 1.33 -1.39
C ASN A 41 15.09 1.97 -1.14
N ARG A 42 14.23 2.08 -2.16
CA ARG A 42 12.84 2.54 -2.10
C ARG A 42 11.87 1.40 -2.42
N HIS A 43 12.26 0.17 -2.10
CA HIS A 43 11.48 -1.03 -2.31
C HIS A 43 11.36 -1.81 -1.00
N ALA A 44 10.13 -2.11 -0.59
CA ALA A 44 9.78 -2.82 0.63
C ALA A 44 8.96 -4.08 0.29
N PRO A 45 9.56 -5.08 -0.38
CA PRO A 45 8.85 -6.28 -0.83
C PRO A 45 8.29 -7.13 0.32
N TRP A 46 8.81 -6.97 1.54
CA TRP A 46 8.31 -7.65 2.74
C TRP A 46 6.93 -7.15 3.19
N LEU A 47 6.45 -6.03 2.64
CA LEU A 47 5.05 -5.56 2.78
C LEU A 47 4.15 -6.09 1.66
N SER A 48 4.65 -6.97 0.81
CA SER A 48 3.86 -7.64 -0.22
C SER A 48 3.55 -9.07 0.21
N PRO A 49 2.34 -9.60 -0.07
CA PRO A 49 2.17 -11.04 -0.09
C PRO A 49 2.99 -11.62 -1.26
N PRO A 50 3.20 -12.94 -1.29
CA PRO A 50 3.79 -13.63 -2.43
C PRO A 50 3.11 -13.27 -3.76
N PHE A 51 3.88 -13.30 -4.85
CA PHE A 51 3.40 -12.85 -6.16
C PHE A 51 2.20 -13.65 -6.66
N ASP A 52 2.22 -14.96 -6.49
CA ASP A 52 1.14 -15.87 -6.90
C ASP A 52 -0.16 -15.58 -6.14
N ILE A 53 -0.07 -15.29 -4.84
CA ILE A 53 -1.20 -14.87 -4.02
C ILE A 53 -1.76 -13.53 -4.49
N SER A 54 -0.88 -12.54 -4.71
CA SER A 54 -1.28 -11.24 -5.24
C SER A 54 -1.95 -11.38 -6.61
N ALA A 55 -1.42 -12.24 -7.49
CA ALA A 55 -1.98 -12.48 -8.82
C ALA A 55 -3.36 -13.13 -8.76
N LYS A 56 -3.57 -14.11 -7.87
CA LYS A 56 -4.89 -14.72 -7.63
C LYS A 56 -5.91 -13.69 -7.17
N PHE A 57 -5.54 -12.82 -6.23
CA PHE A 57 -6.44 -11.75 -5.76
C PHE A 57 -6.78 -10.76 -6.87
N ASN A 58 -5.78 -10.31 -7.63
CA ASN A 58 -5.99 -9.39 -8.76
C ASN A 58 -6.99 -9.95 -9.79
N LYS A 59 -7.03 -11.28 -9.96
CA LYS A 59 -7.93 -11.99 -10.87
C LYS A 59 -9.29 -12.33 -10.25
N GLY A 60 -9.49 -12.07 -8.95
CA GLY A 60 -10.71 -12.47 -8.22
C GLY A 60 -10.77 -13.97 -7.89
N GLU A 61 -9.64 -14.69 -7.97
CA GLU A 61 -9.57 -16.13 -7.65
C GLU A 61 -9.54 -16.40 -6.14
N ILE A 62 -9.17 -15.40 -5.34
CA ILE A 62 -9.29 -15.43 -3.88
C ILE A 62 -10.03 -14.19 -3.42
N SER A 63 -10.86 -14.34 -2.38
CA SER A 63 -11.61 -13.23 -1.80
C SER A 63 -10.70 -12.30 -1.00
N TYR A 64 -11.20 -11.10 -0.71
CA TYR A 64 -10.52 -10.18 0.18
C TYR A 64 -10.27 -10.79 1.56
N ALA A 65 -11.28 -11.44 2.17
CA ALA A 65 -11.14 -12.06 3.48
C ALA A 65 -10.04 -13.13 3.50
N ALA A 66 -9.94 -13.94 2.42
CA ALA A 66 -8.87 -14.91 2.26
C ALA A 66 -7.50 -14.23 2.15
N LEU A 67 -7.38 -13.15 1.36
CA LEU A 67 -6.14 -12.41 1.27
C LEU A 67 -5.77 -11.71 2.58
N LYS A 68 -6.73 -11.14 3.32
CA LYS A 68 -6.51 -10.49 4.62
C LYS A 68 -5.91 -11.48 5.63
N GLU A 69 -6.45 -12.71 5.69
CA GLU A 69 -5.90 -13.75 6.56
C GLU A 69 -4.50 -14.19 6.13
N ILE A 70 -4.24 -14.34 4.83
CA ILE A 70 -2.88 -14.62 4.32
C ILE A 70 -1.93 -13.48 4.69
N TYR A 71 -2.36 -12.23 4.56
CA TYR A 71 -1.57 -11.05 4.90
C TYR A 71 -1.22 -11.02 6.40
N ARG A 72 -2.18 -11.34 7.27
CA ARG A 72 -1.98 -11.49 8.71
C ARG A 72 -0.91 -12.55 9.03
N GLN A 73 -0.91 -13.66 8.31
CA GLN A 73 0.02 -14.76 8.57
C GLN A 73 1.43 -14.54 8.01
N LEU A 74 1.56 -13.74 6.95
CA LEU A 74 2.83 -13.59 6.23
C LEU A 74 3.52 -12.24 6.43
N VAL A 75 2.74 -11.16 6.48
CA VAL A 75 3.26 -9.79 6.53
C VAL A 75 3.14 -9.21 7.95
N ALA A 76 2.06 -9.53 8.65
CA ALA A 76 1.76 -9.03 9.98
C ALA A 76 1.73 -10.14 11.04
N ILE A 77 2.59 -11.17 10.87
CA ILE A 77 2.69 -12.30 11.79
C ILE A 77 3.05 -11.84 13.22
N ASP A 78 3.92 -10.83 13.28
CA ASP A 78 4.29 -10.11 14.48
C ASP A 78 3.88 -8.64 14.30
N LEU A 79 2.87 -8.23 15.07
CA LEU A 79 2.32 -6.88 15.00
C LEU A 79 3.29 -5.82 15.52
N GLU A 80 4.17 -6.16 16.47
CA GLU A 80 5.19 -5.23 16.96
C GLU A 80 6.23 -5.00 15.87
N GLN A 81 6.71 -6.08 15.24
CA GLN A 81 7.62 -5.97 14.10
C GLN A 81 6.99 -5.24 12.91
N PHE A 82 5.70 -5.45 12.64
CA PHE A 82 4.96 -4.71 11.63
C PHE A 82 4.95 -3.21 11.92
N ARG A 83 4.58 -2.82 13.15
CA ARG A 83 4.59 -1.41 13.61
C ARG A 83 5.96 -0.77 13.42
N CYS A 84 7.00 -1.41 13.96
CA CYS A 84 8.37 -0.91 13.82
C CYS A 84 8.80 -0.76 12.36
N THR A 85 8.31 -1.63 11.47
CA THR A 85 8.60 -1.54 10.03
C THR A 85 7.93 -0.33 9.39
N ILE A 86 6.67 -0.05 9.73
CA ILE A 86 5.95 1.13 9.24
C ILE A 86 6.59 2.41 9.79
N ASP A 87 6.91 2.45 11.08
CA ASP A 87 7.58 3.60 11.71
C ASP A 87 8.95 3.85 11.08
N ALA A 88 9.75 2.82 10.85
CA ALA A 88 11.06 2.97 10.22
C ALA A 88 10.96 3.46 8.76
N LEU A 89 9.92 3.09 8.02
CA LEU A 89 9.66 3.64 6.69
C LEU A 89 9.28 5.12 6.78
N PHE A 90 8.41 5.47 7.73
CA PHE A 90 7.99 6.85 7.96
C PHE A 90 9.17 7.74 8.38
N ASP A 91 9.99 7.31 9.34
CA ASP A 91 11.18 8.04 9.79
C ASP A 91 12.19 8.24 8.66
N ARG A 92 12.35 7.23 7.80
CA ARG A 92 13.32 7.27 6.70
C ARG A 92 12.92 8.20 5.58
N PHE A 93 11.66 8.18 5.17
CA PHE A 93 11.17 8.92 4.00
C PHE A 93 10.44 10.21 4.38
N GLY A 94 10.12 10.37 5.67
CA GLY A 94 9.43 11.51 6.23
C GLY A 94 7.99 11.64 5.75
N ASN A 95 7.45 12.83 6.00
CA ASN A 95 6.14 13.23 5.51
C ASN A 95 6.09 13.09 3.98
N GLY A 96 4.99 12.53 3.46
CA GLY A 96 4.81 12.37 2.02
C GLY A 96 5.27 11.05 1.45
N ILE A 97 5.58 10.05 2.29
CA ILE A 97 5.75 8.67 1.80
C ILE A 97 4.47 8.20 1.10
N VAL A 98 4.64 7.63 -0.10
CA VAL A 98 3.55 7.00 -0.87
C VAL A 98 3.94 5.57 -1.17
N LEU A 99 3.19 4.61 -0.62
CA LEU A 99 3.34 3.19 -0.88
C LEU A 99 2.65 2.81 -2.19
N LEU A 100 3.41 2.21 -3.11
CA LEU A 100 3.00 1.92 -4.48
C LEU A 100 2.71 0.43 -4.68
N GLY A 101 1.45 0.12 -5.02
CA GLY A 101 1.03 -1.20 -5.47
C GLY A 101 0.96 -1.32 -7.00
N CYS A 102 0.92 -2.53 -7.55
CA CYS A 102 0.89 -2.73 -9.01
C CYS A 102 -0.44 -2.33 -9.68
N GLN A 103 -1.57 -2.50 -8.99
CA GLN A 103 -2.89 -2.40 -9.63
C GLN A 103 -3.44 -0.99 -9.57
N LYS A 104 -4.09 -0.49 -10.62
CA LYS A 104 -4.75 0.82 -10.57
C LYS A 104 -5.94 0.81 -9.59
N ASN A 105 -6.80 -0.22 -9.69
CA ASN A 105 -7.98 -0.36 -8.84
C ASN A 105 -7.58 -0.83 -7.43
N PRO A 106 -7.85 -0.05 -6.37
CA PRO A 106 -7.55 -0.45 -5.00
C PRO A 106 -8.32 -1.70 -4.55
N SER A 107 -9.56 -1.94 -4.98
CA SER A 107 -10.33 -3.15 -4.60
C SER A 107 -9.65 -4.45 -5.03
N LYS A 108 -8.77 -4.38 -6.02
CA LYS A 108 -8.04 -5.52 -6.59
C LYS A 108 -6.56 -5.46 -6.25
N CYS A 109 -6.15 -4.69 -5.25
CA CYS A 109 -4.75 -4.54 -4.86
C CYS A 109 -4.56 -4.86 -3.39
N HIS A 110 -3.49 -5.60 -3.07
CA HIS A 110 -3.13 -5.87 -1.67
C HIS A 110 -2.82 -4.57 -0.87
N ARG A 111 -2.55 -3.44 -1.54
CA ARG A 111 -2.32 -2.15 -0.85
C ARG A 111 -3.52 -1.74 0.01
N SER A 112 -4.73 -2.15 -0.35
CA SER A 112 -5.94 -1.88 0.43
C SER A 112 -5.95 -2.65 1.75
N ILE A 113 -5.38 -3.85 1.77
CA ILE A 113 -5.19 -4.62 3.01
C ILE A 113 -4.07 -3.99 3.84
N LEU A 114 -2.95 -3.62 3.21
CA LEU A 114 -1.88 -2.93 3.93
C LEU A 114 -2.38 -1.62 4.56
N ALA A 115 -3.20 -0.85 3.85
CA ALA A 115 -3.82 0.36 4.36
C ALA A 115 -4.70 0.09 5.58
N GLU A 116 -5.52 -0.96 5.53
CA GLU A 116 -6.33 -1.40 6.67
C GLU A 116 -5.44 -1.76 7.88
N PHE A 117 -4.40 -2.57 7.69
CA PHE A 117 -3.47 -2.94 8.76
C PHE A 117 -2.72 -1.74 9.36
N ILE A 118 -2.32 -0.77 8.52
CA ILE A 118 -1.70 0.48 9.01
C ILE A 118 -2.68 1.23 9.90
N ASN A 119 -3.93 1.39 9.45
CA ASN A 119 -4.96 2.10 10.20
C ASN A 119 -5.37 1.37 11.50
N GLU A 120 -5.43 0.04 11.48
CA GLU A 120 -5.83 -0.78 12.63
C GLU A 120 -4.72 -0.92 13.69
N HIS A 121 -3.45 -0.82 13.27
CA HIS A 121 -2.34 -1.25 14.12
C HIS A 121 -1.24 -0.22 14.31
N THR A 122 -1.29 0.95 13.69
CA THR A 122 -0.26 1.99 13.85
C THR A 122 -0.89 3.34 14.19
N GLU A 123 -0.08 4.32 14.57
CA GLU A 123 -0.55 5.71 14.77
C GLU A 123 -0.67 6.49 13.44
N HIS A 124 -0.24 5.86 12.33
CA HIS A 124 -0.32 6.44 11.00
C HIS A 124 -1.68 6.18 10.36
N GLN A 125 -2.07 7.08 9.46
CA GLN A 125 -3.29 6.97 8.67
C GLN A 125 -2.95 6.75 7.20
N ALA A 126 -3.32 5.60 6.66
CA ALA A 126 -3.26 5.32 5.24
C ALA A 126 -4.37 6.07 4.49
N VAL A 127 -4.00 6.80 3.43
CA VAL A 127 -4.93 7.53 2.54
C VAL A 127 -4.60 7.26 1.08
N GLU A 128 -5.62 7.11 0.24
CA GLU A 128 -5.38 6.94 -1.19
C GLU A 128 -5.05 8.30 -1.82
N VAL A 129 -4.07 8.32 -2.72
CA VAL A 129 -3.72 9.50 -3.49
C VAL A 129 -4.28 9.36 -4.90
N SER A 130 -5.22 10.24 -5.24
CA SER A 130 -5.91 10.24 -6.53
C SER A 130 -5.00 10.61 -7.70
N GLU A 131 -5.50 10.42 -8.92
CA GLU A 131 -4.78 10.85 -10.13
C GLU A 131 -4.59 12.38 -10.21
N GLN A 132 -5.46 13.13 -9.55
CA GLN A 132 -5.39 14.58 -9.41
C GLN A 132 -4.58 15.00 -8.18
N HIS A 133 -3.86 14.07 -7.55
CA HIS A 133 -3.07 14.27 -6.33
C HIS A 133 -3.92 14.76 -5.16
N GLN A 134 -5.20 14.40 -5.12
CA GLN A 134 -6.05 14.69 -3.98
C GLN A 134 -5.96 13.53 -2.99
N LEU A 135 -5.92 13.86 -1.71
CA LEU A 135 -6.05 12.85 -0.65
C LEU A 135 -7.50 12.42 -0.61
N ILE A 136 -7.72 11.14 -0.90
CA ILE A 136 -9.02 10.51 -0.79
C ILE A 136 -8.98 9.68 0.49
N GLU A 137 -9.83 10.05 1.43
CA GLU A 137 -10.18 9.13 2.51
C GLU A 137 -10.98 8.01 1.88
N VAL A 138 -10.30 6.87 1.73
CA VAL A 138 -10.90 5.67 1.21
C VAL A 138 -11.35 4.84 2.40
N ASP A 139 -12.66 4.64 2.48
CA ASP A 139 -13.20 3.55 3.27
C ASP A 139 -12.89 2.25 2.54
N TYR A 140 -11.72 1.69 2.84
CA TYR A 140 -11.26 0.46 2.21
C TYR A 140 -12.26 -0.67 2.49
N ALA A 141 -12.86 -0.72 3.68
CA ALA A 141 -13.88 -1.71 4.03
C ALA A 141 -15.11 -1.61 3.12
N GLN A 142 -15.59 -0.39 2.80
CA GLN A 142 -16.69 -0.19 1.86
C GLN A 142 -16.32 -0.54 0.42
N ILE A 143 -15.12 -0.15 -0.05
CA ILE A 143 -14.62 -0.49 -1.40
C ILE A 143 -14.63 -2.02 -1.63
N ILE A 144 -14.37 -2.79 -0.58
CA ILE A 144 -14.35 -4.25 -0.62
C ILE A 144 -15.77 -4.81 -0.54
N ALA A 145 -16.62 -4.26 0.32
CA ALA A 145 -18.03 -4.66 0.43
C ALA A 145 -18.76 -4.51 -0.92
N ASP A 146 -18.39 -3.48 -1.70
CA ASP A 146 -18.91 -3.22 -3.03
C ASP A 146 -18.30 -4.13 -4.13
N ASN A 147 -17.28 -4.93 -3.80
CA ASN A 147 -16.64 -5.91 -4.69
C ASN A 147 -16.55 -7.29 -4.02
N PRO A 148 -17.70 -7.92 -3.67
CA PRO A 148 -17.73 -9.06 -2.76
C PRO A 148 -17.11 -10.33 -3.32
N LEU A 149 -17.00 -10.47 -4.65
CA LEU A 149 -16.21 -11.41 -5.46
C LEU A 149 -16.51 -11.17 -6.94
#